data_AF-R1GLM1-F1
#
_entry.id   AF-R1GLM1-F1
#
_cell.length_a   1.000
_cell.length_b   1.000
_cell.length_c   1.000
_cell.angle_alpha   90.00
_cell.angle_beta   90.00
_cell.angle_gamma   90.00
#
_symmetry.space_group_name_H-M   'P 1'
#
loop_
_entity.id
_entity.type
_entity.pdbx_description
1 polymer ?
#
loop_
_entity_poly.entity_id
_entity_poly.type
_entity_poly.pdbx_seq_one_letter_code
_entity_poly.pdbx_strand_id
1 'polypeptide(L)'
;MSEGRGLLASPLVAEARKRGLVPGMRYKGIREWLIWGEIPQPAILNDLPFHHLRSLTAADIGVADLLALDDIDPAPQMSLPRIRKSLLRQEVVLDASAGHAIGRLTSLFGLATTSPPPAIRQFVYDLFQGWALGAFEVEAMAEAFLAGLVDAEARDGAALVVLSDGEEGELRRAFTRGVERAVDDLATERRAVRR
;
A
#
# COMPACT_ATOMS: atom_id res chain seq x y z
N MET A 1 -17.11 15.24 18.07
CA MET A 1 -16.01 14.82 17.19
C MET A 1 -14.74 15.38 17.78
N SER A 2 -13.93 14.57 18.45
CA SER A 2 -12.63 14.99 18.94
C SER A 2 -11.70 15.13 17.73
N GLU A 3 -11.20 16.34 17.48
CA GLU A 3 -10.09 16.56 16.56
C GLU A 3 -8.94 15.65 16.98
N GLY A 4 -8.69 14.59 16.22
CA GLY A 4 -7.63 13.63 16.49
C GLY A 4 -6.29 14.32 16.34
N ARG A 5 -5.80 14.95 17.42
CA ARG A 5 -4.44 15.47 17.46
C ARG A 5 -3.51 14.27 17.44
N GLY A 6 -2.94 13.99 16.28
CA GLY A 6 -1.80 13.08 16.18
C GLY A 6 -0.72 13.57 17.16
N LEU A 7 -0.16 12.64 17.91
CA LEU A 7 1.08 12.88 18.67
C LEU A 7 2.16 12.00 18.07
N LEU A 8 3.40 12.49 18.04
CA LEU A 8 4.52 11.64 17.64
C LEU A 8 4.56 10.41 18.55
N ALA A 9 4.64 9.24 17.96
CA ALA A 9 4.58 7.98 18.70
C ALA A 9 5.81 7.77 19.59
N SER A 10 6.98 8.29 19.21
CA SER A 10 8.21 8.12 19.98
C SER A 10 8.11 8.66 21.43
N PRO A 11 7.67 9.91 21.68
CA PRO A 11 7.39 10.40 23.04
C PRO A 11 6.39 9.54 23.82
N LEU A 12 5.31 9.11 23.18
CA LEU A 12 4.25 8.32 23.82
C LEU A 12 4.73 6.93 24.22
N VAL A 13 5.47 6.26 23.34
CA VAL A 13 6.07 4.96 23.62
C VAL A 13 7.13 5.06 24.72
N ALA A 14 7.95 6.12 24.70
CA ALA A 14 8.94 6.34 25.75
C ALA A 14 8.26 6.50 27.12
N GLU A 15 7.16 7.24 27.18
CA GLU A 15 6.36 7.42 28.40
C GLU A 15 5.65 6.14 28.83
N ALA A 16 5.02 5.41 27.91
CA ALA A 16 4.39 4.12 28.19
C ALA A 16 5.41 3.09 28.72
N ARG A 17 6.64 3.11 28.20
CA ARG A 17 7.74 2.26 28.68
C ARG A 17 8.16 2.63 30.11
N LYS A 18 8.28 3.92 30.43
CA LYS A 18 8.56 4.38 31.81
C LYS A 18 7.50 3.89 32.80
N ARG A 19 6.24 3.84 32.37
CA ARG A 19 5.11 3.36 33.17
C ARG A 19 4.95 1.84 33.19
N GLY A 20 5.82 1.10 32.50
CA GLY A 20 5.74 -0.37 32.42
C GLY A 20 4.52 -0.89 31.65
N LEU A 21 3.86 -0.06 30.84
CA LEU A 21 2.64 -0.42 30.10
C LEU A 21 2.92 -1.23 28.82
N VAL A 22 4.15 -1.14 28.30
CA VAL A 22 4.59 -1.80 27.05
C VAL A 22 5.92 -2.53 27.25
N PRO A 23 6.00 -3.49 28.18
CA PRO A 23 7.25 -4.21 28.47
C PRO A 23 7.72 -4.99 27.23
N GLY A 24 8.99 -4.80 26.86
CA GLY A 24 9.60 -5.48 25.71
C GLY A 24 9.35 -4.82 24.34
N MET A 25 8.49 -3.80 24.25
CA MET A 25 8.21 -3.15 22.96
C MET A 25 9.41 -2.33 22.46
N ARG A 26 10.00 -2.76 21.33
CA ARG A 26 11.16 -2.11 20.66
C ARG A 26 10.72 -1.23 19.49
N TYR A 27 9.82 -0.30 19.74
CA TYR A 27 9.37 0.65 18.72
C TYR A 27 10.35 1.81 18.54
N LYS A 28 10.67 2.16 17.28
CA LYS A 28 11.58 3.24 16.87
C LYS A 28 11.02 4.11 15.73
N GLY A 29 9.69 4.17 15.58
CA GLY A 29 9.05 5.06 14.61
C GLY A 29 9.26 6.53 15.00
N ILE A 30 10.17 7.22 14.31
CA ILE A 30 10.46 8.66 14.52
C ILE A 30 9.52 9.57 13.71
N ARG A 31 8.79 9.02 12.72
CA ARG A 31 7.83 9.73 11.86
C ARG A 31 6.40 9.23 11.97
N GLU A 32 6.19 8.22 12.80
CA GLU A 32 4.86 7.63 12.99
C GLU A 32 4.08 8.45 14.02
N TRP A 33 2.86 8.82 13.65
CA TRP A 33 1.91 9.47 14.54
C TRP A 33 1.08 8.40 15.22
N LEU A 34 1.05 8.42 16.55
CA LEU A 34 0.11 7.61 17.29
C LEU A 34 -1.21 8.38 17.34
N ILE A 35 -2.18 7.93 16.56
CA ILE A 35 -3.55 8.44 16.63
C ILE A 35 -4.25 7.64 17.73
N TRP A 36 -4.37 8.24 18.92
CA TRP A 36 -5.26 7.71 19.96
C TRP A 36 -6.69 8.00 19.55
N GLY A 37 -7.36 6.99 19.02
CA GLY A 37 -8.78 7.01 18.72
C GLY A 37 -9.22 5.58 18.44
N GLU A 38 -10.44 5.25 18.86
CA GLU A 38 -11.10 4.09 18.28
C GLU A 38 -11.23 4.36 16.79
N ILE A 39 -10.57 3.58 15.94
CA ILE A 39 -10.90 3.54 14.52
C ILE A 39 -12.31 2.95 14.47
N PRO A 40 -13.34 3.72 14.07
CA PRO A 40 -14.68 3.19 14.04
C PRO A 40 -14.69 1.95 13.14
N GLN A 41 -15.33 0.86 13.56
CA GLN A 41 -15.42 -0.35 12.72
C GLN A 41 -15.86 -0.03 11.27
N PRO A 42 -16.80 0.89 11.01
CA PRO A 42 -17.18 1.27 9.64
C PRO A 42 -16.07 1.94 8.80
N ALA A 43 -15.00 2.43 9.43
CA ALA A 43 -13.83 2.98 8.73
C ALA A 43 -12.83 1.89 8.30
N ILE A 44 -12.94 0.68 8.85
CA ILE A 44 -12.16 -0.48 8.42
C ILE A 44 -12.92 -1.12 7.26
N LEU A 45 -12.48 -0.85 6.04
CA LEU A 45 -13.13 -1.36 4.83
C LEU A 45 -12.98 -2.87 4.70
N ASN A 46 -11.81 -3.40 5.07
CA ASN A 46 -11.53 -4.82 5.00
C ASN A 46 -10.50 -5.23 6.07
N ASP A 47 -10.65 -6.44 6.62
CA ASP A 47 -9.64 -7.10 7.45
C ASP A 47 -9.11 -8.30 6.66
N LEU A 48 -7.83 -8.24 6.30
CA LEU A 48 -7.20 -9.23 5.43
C LEU A 48 -6.13 -10.00 6.21
N PRO A 49 -6.42 -11.26 6.60
CA PRO A 49 -5.43 -12.09 7.27
C PRO A 49 -4.17 -12.29 6.41
N PHE A 50 -3.00 -12.27 7.04
CA PHE A 50 -1.73 -12.45 6.33
C PHE A 50 -1.64 -13.77 5.54
N HIS A 51 -2.29 -14.83 6.02
CA HIS A 51 -2.33 -16.10 5.28
C HIS A 51 -3.16 -15.99 3.99
N HIS A 52 -4.18 -15.12 3.92
CA HIS A 52 -4.90 -14.82 2.68
C HIS A 52 -3.98 -14.10 1.70
N LEU A 53 -3.20 -13.10 2.16
CA LEU A 53 -2.17 -12.46 1.34
C LEU A 53 -1.19 -13.49 0.74
N ARG A 54 -0.74 -14.47 1.53
CA ARG A 54 0.12 -15.57 1.06
C ARG A 54 -0.58 -16.58 0.16
N SER A 55 -1.90 -16.79 0.28
CA SER A 55 -2.62 -17.68 -0.65
C SER A 55 -2.91 -16.98 -1.97
N LEU A 56 -3.02 -15.65 -1.97
CA LEU A 56 -3.23 -14.86 -3.17
C LEU A 56 -2.02 -14.87 -4.10
N THR A 57 -0.80 -14.97 -3.55
CA THR A 57 0.41 -15.14 -4.36
C THR A 57 0.44 -16.45 -5.13
N ALA A 58 -0.18 -17.50 -4.58
CA ALA A 58 -0.33 -18.78 -5.29
C ALA A 58 -1.38 -18.72 -6.41
N ALA A 59 -2.34 -17.79 -6.33
CA ALA A 59 -3.40 -17.59 -7.33
C ALA A 59 -3.10 -16.45 -8.33
N ASP A 60 -2.18 -15.56 -7.99
CA ASP A 60 -1.76 -14.40 -8.79
C ASP A 60 -0.27 -14.11 -8.56
N ILE A 61 0.55 -14.67 -9.45
CA ILE A 61 2.02 -14.55 -9.41
C ILE A 61 2.44 -13.07 -9.46
N GLY A 62 1.71 -12.21 -10.18
CA GLY A 62 2.05 -10.79 -10.29
C GLY A 62 1.88 -10.03 -8.97
N VAL A 63 0.87 -10.38 -8.17
CA VAL A 63 0.65 -9.78 -6.84
C VAL A 63 1.73 -10.24 -5.84
N ALA A 64 2.21 -11.48 -5.98
CA ALA A 64 3.30 -12.02 -5.17
C ALA A 64 4.59 -11.21 -5.30
N ASP A 65 4.98 -10.98 -6.55
CA ASP A 65 6.20 -10.26 -6.89
C ASP A 65 6.11 -8.80 -6.44
N LEU A 66 4.93 -8.17 -6.57
CA LEU A 66 4.70 -6.80 -6.12
C LEU A 66 4.81 -6.61 -4.60
N LEU A 67 4.33 -7.58 -3.83
CA LEU A 67 4.32 -7.49 -2.37
C LEU A 67 5.59 -8.05 -1.73
N ALA A 68 6.45 -8.72 -2.51
CA ALA A 68 7.66 -9.40 -2.07
C ALA A 68 7.42 -10.27 -0.82
N LEU A 69 6.26 -10.95 -0.75
CA LEU A 69 5.86 -11.68 0.45
C LEU A 69 6.78 -12.85 0.76
N ASP A 70 7.44 -13.40 -0.25
CA ASP A 70 8.44 -14.46 -0.08
C ASP A 70 9.72 -13.97 0.64
N ASP A 71 10.03 -12.67 0.56
CA ASP A 71 11.11 -12.04 1.34
C ASP A 71 10.67 -11.71 2.78
N ILE A 72 9.37 -11.72 3.05
CA ILE A 72 8.76 -11.46 4.35
C ILE A 72 8.32 -12.80 4.95
N ASP A 73 9.29 -13.66 5.27
CA ASP A 73 9.00 -14.88 6.02
C ASP A 73 8.86 -14.55 7.53
N PRO A 74 7.67 -14.75 8.15
CA PRO A 74 7.50 -14.60 9.60
C PRO A 74 8.26 -15.65 10.42
N ALA A 75 8.95 -16.61 9.79
CA ALA A 75 9.86 -17.53 10.46
C ALA A 75 10.92 -16.77 11.30
N PRO A 76 11.38 -17.33 12.42
CA PRO A 76 12.00 -16.58 13.52
C PRO A 76 13.40 -15.98 13.25
N GLN A 77 13.88 -15.90 12.00
CA GLN A 77 15.27 -15.54 11.69
C GLN A 77 15.49 -14.34 10.76
N MET A 78 14.44 -13.73 10.20
CA MET A 78 14.61 -12.53 9.36
C MET A 78 14.42 -11.25 10.17
N SER A 79 15.52 -10.51 10.39
CA SER A 79 15.44 -9.20 11.03
C SER A 79 14.90 -8.16 10.04
N LEU A 80 14.05 -7.24 10.50
CA LEU A 80 13.52 -6.13 9.67
C LEU A 80 14.58 -5.37 8.86
N PRO A 81 15.80 -5.08 9.39
CA PRO A 81 16.87 -4.48 8.60
C PRO A 81 17.33 -5.35 7.42
N ARG A 82 17.31 -6.68 7.57
CA ARG A 82 17.68 -7.63 6.51
C ARG A 82 16.61 -7.68 5.42
N ILE A 83 15.33 -7.72 5.80
CA ILE A 83 14.19 -7.64 4.87
C ILE A 83 14.30 -6.33 4.07
N ARG A 84 14.41 -5.19 4.77
CA ARG A 84 14.57 -3.88 4.12
C ARG A 84 15.75 -3.81 3.17
N LYS A 85 16.90 -4.41 3.53
CA LYS A 85 18.08 -4.44 2.65
C LYS A 85 17.86 -5.34 1.42
N SER A 86 17.08 -6.42 1.55
CA SER A 86 16.69 -7.28 0.42
C SER A 86 15.81 -6.51 -0.55
N LEU A 87 14.73 -5.89 -0.03
CA LEU A 87 13.78 -5.10 -0.80
C LEU A 87 14.44 -3.90 -1.51
N LEU A 88 15.41 -3.25 -0.87
CA LEU A 88 16.14 -2.12 -1.48
C LEU A 88 17.15 -2.53 -2.57
N ARG A 89 17.45 -3.82 -2.72
CA ARG A 89 18.41 -4.32 -3.73
C ARG A 89 17.72 -4.79 -5.01
N GLN A 90 16.43 -5.06 -4.93
CA GLN A 90 15.63 -5.49 -6.07
C GLN A 90 14.80 -4.29 -6.50
N GLU A 91 15.29 -3.58 -7.52
CA GLU A 91 14.44 -2.59 -8.18
C GLU A 91 13.28 -3.34 -8.85
N VAL A 92 12.07 -2.98 -8.47
CA VAL A 92 10.88 -3.52 -9.11
C VAL A 92 10.70 -2.75 -10.42
N VAL A 93 10.72 -3.47 -11.54
CA VAL A 93 10.34 -2.91 -12.83
C VAL A 93 8.82 -2.90 -12.88
N LEU A 94 8.24 -1.73 -13.09
CA LEU A 94 6.79 -1.59 -13.09
C LEU A 94 6.30 -1.29 -14.50
N ASP A 95 5.75 -2.32 -15.14
CA ASP A 95 5.17 -2.28 -16.47
C ASP A 95 3.64 -2.40 -16.42
N ALA A 96 3.00 -2.54 -17.57
CA ALA A 96 1.55 -2.76 -17.65
C ALA A 96 1.08 -3.97 -16.80
N SER A 97 1.87 -5.04 -16.70
CA SER A 97 1.53 -6.21 -15.87
C SER A 97 1.46 -5.81 -14.39
N ALA A 98 2.43 -5.02 -13.92
CA ALA A 98 2.39 -4.46 -12.57
C ALA A 98 1.14 -3.58 -12.36
N GLY A 99 0.80 -2.73 -13.33
CA GLY A 99 -0.46 -1.96 -13.31
C GLY A 99 -1.68 -2.85 -13.08
N HIS A 100 -1.83 -3.91 -13.87
CA HIS A 100 -2.92 -4.87 -13.75
C HIS A 100 -2.97 -5.55 -12.37
N ALA A 101 -1.83 -6.02 -11.88
CA ALA A 101 -1.76 -6.64 -10.55
C ALA A 101 -2.09 -5.64 -9.42
N ILE A 102 -1.72 -4.36 -9.55
CA ILE A 102 -2.15 -3.30 -8.62
C ILE A 102 -3.68 -3.11 -8.66
N GLY A 103 -4.30 -3.19 -9.84
CA GLY A 103 -5.75 -3.13 -9.99
C GLY A 103 -6.44 -4.25 -9.21
N ARG A 104 -5.97 -5.48 -9.36
CA ARG A 104 -6.47 -6.64 -8.62
C ARG A 104 -6.25 -6.51 -7.11
N LEU A 105 -5.07 -6.02 -6.71
CA LEU A 105 -4.74 -5.75 -5.32
C LEU A 105 -5.67 -4.68 -4.72
N THR A 106 -6.00 -3.65 -5.48
CA THR A 106 -6.92 -2.59 -5.05
C THR A 106 -8.29 -3.16 -4.68
N SER A 107 -8.82 -4.06 -5.52
CA SER A 107 -10.06 -4.81 -5.24
C SER A 107 -10.00 -5.59 -3.93
N LEU A 108 -8.89 -6.30 -3.72
CA LEU A 108 -8.68 -7.09 -2.52
C LEU A 108 -8.73 -6.26 -1.23
N PHE A 109 -8.28 -5.02 -1.27
CA PHE A 109 -8.34 -4.10 -0.13
C PHE A 109 -9.72 -3.44 0.06
N GLY A 110 -10.74 -3.89 -0.69
CA GLY A 110 -12.12 -3.44 -0.58
C GLY A 110 -12.40 -2.15 -1.36
N LEU A 111 -11.50 -1.75 -2.26
CA LEU A 111 -11.73 -0.63 -3.18
C LEU A 111 -12.27 -1.15 -4.50
N ALA A 112 -12.99 -0.30 -5.21
CA ALA A 112 -13.80 -0.68 -6.37
C ALA A 112 -13.73 0.40 -7.45
N THR A 113 -14.22 0.11 -8.65
CA THR A 113 -14.48 1.06 -9.73
C THR A 113 -15.43 2.18 -9.28
N THR A 114 -16.31 1.89 -8.34
CA THR A 114 -17.22 2.86 -7.70
C THR A 114 -16.62 3.59 -6.51
N SER A 115 -15.40 3.25 -6.10
CA SER A 115 -14.74 3.93 -4.99
C SER A 115 -14.36 5.36 -5.35
N PRO A 116 -14.38 6.29 -4.39
CA PRO A 116 -14.00 7.67 -4.64
C PRO A 116 -12.57 7.77 -5.19
N PRO A 117 -12.32 8.52 -6.28
CA PRO A 117 -10.97 8.71 -6.83
C PRO A 117 -9.91 9.13 -5.80
N PRO A 118 -10.21 9.95 -4.77
CA PRO A 118 -9.24 10.25 -3.72
C PRO A 118 -8.76 9.04 -2.91
N ALA A 119 -9.61 8.02 -2.71
CA ALA A 119 -9.26 6.80 -1.99
C ALA A 119 -8.32 5.92 -2.83
N ILE A 120 -8.64 5.74 -4.12
CA ILE A 120 -7.77 5.06 -5.09
C ILE A 120 -6.39 5.73 -5.14
N ARG A 121 -6.36 7.06 -5.28
CA ARG A 121 -5.11 7.83 -5.29
C ARG A 121 -4.28 7.61 -4.02
N GLN A 122 -4.92 7.62 -2.86
CA GLN A 122 -4.23 7.44 -1.58
C GLN A 122 -3.70 6.01 -1.44
N PHE A 123 -4.48 5.00 -1.80
CA PHE A 123 -4.05 3.61 -1.81
C PHE A 123 -2.84 3.38 -2.72
N VAL A 124 -2.90 3.86 -3.97
CA VAL A 124 -1.79 3.75 -4.93
C VAL A 124 -0.55 4.47 -4.39
N TYR A 125 -0.70 5.66 -3.82
CA TYR A 125 0.40 6.37 -3.17
C TYR A 125 1.03 5.53 -2.04
N ASP A 126 0.22 5.00 -1.13
CA ASP A 126 0.71 4.23 0.03
C ASP A 126 1.40 2.92 -0.41
N LEU A 127 0.91 2.27 -1.47
CA LEU A 127 1.53 1.09 -2.05
C LEU A 127 2.93 1.41 -2.61
N PHE A 128 3.04 2.47 -3.43
CA PHE A 128 4.31 2.85 -4.07
C PHE A 128 5.34 3.41 -3.09
N GLN A 129 4.91 4.06 -2.01
CA GLN A 129 5.80 4.48 -0.92
C GLN A 129 6.53 3.30 -0.27
N GLY A 130 5.97 2.09 -0.35
CA GLY A 130 6.60 0.87 0.14
C GLY A 130 7.74 0.33 -0.75
N TRP A 131 7.90 0.83 -1.98
CA TRP A 131 8.72 0.18 -3.01
C TRP A 131 10.04 0.90 -3.35
N ALA A 132 11.03 0.11 -3.78
CA ALA A 132 12.24 0.60 -4.42
C ALA A 132 12.00 0.72 -5.94
N LEU A 133 11.49 1.89 -6.36
CA LEU A 133 11.17 2.14 -7.76
C LEU A 133 12.44 2.29 -8.63
N GLY A 134 12.50 1.50 -9.70
CA GLY A 134 13.46 1.60 -10.81
C GLY A 134 12.88 2.37 -12.00
N ALA A 135 12.66 1.70 -13.13
CA ALA A 135 11.99 2.26 -14.31
C ALA A 135 10.51 1.86 -14.38
N PHE A 136 9.66 2.76 -14.87
CA PHE A 136 8.22 2.52 -14.99
C PHE A 136 7.54 3.42 -16.03
N GLU A 137 6.44 2.94 -16.61
CA GLU A 137 5.63 3.65 -17.61
C GLU A 137 4.22 3.91 -17.05
N VAL A 138 4.04 5.07 -16.41
CA VAL A 138 2.82 5.39 -15.63
C VAL A 138 1.55 5.26 -16.46
N GLU A 139 1.56 5.69 -17.72
CA GLU A 139 0.37 5.67 -18.58
C GLU A 139 -0.06 4.23 -18.90
N ALA A 140 0.88 3.39 -19.34
CA ALA A 140 0.61 1.98 -19.63
C ALA A 140 0.15 1.23 -18.37
N MET A 141 0.70 1.58 -17.21
CA MET A 141 0.26 1.06 -15.92
C MET A 141 -1.16 1.50 -15.56
N ALA A 142 -1.53 2.75 -15.80
CA ALA A 142 -2.85 3.28 -15.48
C ALA A 142 -3.96 2.59 -16.30
N GLU A 143 -3.71 2.34 -17.59
CA GLU A 143 -4.60 1.55 -18.46
C GLU A 143 -4.78 0.13 -17.91
N ALA A 144 -3.67 -0.54 -17.64
CA ALA A 144 -3.70 -1.92 -17.18
C ALA A 144 -4.29 -2.06 -15.77
N PHE A 145 -4.07 -1.05 -14.90
CA PHE A 145 -4.67 -0.94 -13.58
C PHE A 145 -6.19 -0.99 -13.64
N LEU A 146 -6.80 -0.19 -14.53
CA LEU A 146 -8.25 -0.18 -14.67
C LEU A 146 -8.76 -1.55 -15.14
N ALA A 147 -8.07 -2.18 -16.10
CA ALA A 147 -8.41 -3.52 -16.56
C ALA A 147 -8.32 -4.56 -15.44
N GLY A 148 -7.29 -4.49 -14.59
CA GLY A 148 -7.13 -5.40 -13.45
C GLY A 148 -8.17 -5.19 -12.35
N LEU A 149 -8.59 -3.95 -12.11
CA LEU A 149 -9.64 -3.65 -11.15
C LEU A 149 -11.00 -4.21 -11.61
N VAL A 150 -11.35 -4.00 -12.89
CA VAL A 150 -12.58 -4.54 -13.49
C VAL A 150 -12.58 -6.07 -13.51
N ASP A 151 -11.46 -6.71 -13.86
CA ASP A 151 -11.33 -8.17 -13.85
C ASP A 151 -11.50 -8.76 -12.44
N ALA A 152 -10.95 -8.10 -11.41
CA ALA A 152 -11.12 -8.54 -10.04
C ALA A 152 -12.59 -8.45 -9.57
N GLU A 153 -13.27 -7.34 -9.85
CA GLU A 153 -14.69 -7.19 -9.52
C GLU A 153 -15.57 -8.25 -10.22
N ALA A 154 -15.28 -8.55 -11.48
CA ALA A 154 -16.00 -9.56 -12.23
C ALA A 154 -15.83 -10.97 -11.62
N ARG A 155 -14.66 -11.27 -11.06
CA ARG A 155 -14.36 -12.56 -10.40
C ARG A 155 -15.03 -12.70 -9.04
N ASP A 156 -15.18 -11.60 -8.31
CA ASP A 156 -15.84 -11.58 -7.00
C ASP A 156 -17.38 -11.60 -7.11
N GLY A 157 -17.91 -11.72 -8.34
CA GLY A 157 -19.35 -11.76 -8.59
C GLY A 157 -20.04 -10.43 -8.38
N ALA A 158 -19.27 -9.33 -8.30
CA ALA A 158 -19.84 -7.99 -8.30
C ALA A 158 -20.53 -7.74 -9.64
N ALA A 159 -21.60 -6.94 -9.63
CA ALA A 159 -22.26 -6.53 -10.86
C ALA A 159 -21.24 -5.77 -11.72
N LEU A 160 -21.05 -6.21 -12.98
CA LEU A 160 -20.17 -5.54 -13.92
C LEU A 160 -20.65 -4.08 -14.09
N VAL A 161 -19.91 -3.14 -13.50
CA VAL A 161 -20.20 -1.71 -13.63
C VAL A 161 -19.63 -1.25 -14.97
N VAL A 162 -20.52 -0.84 -15.88
CA VAL A 162 -20.10 -0.18 -17.12
C VAL A 162 -19.78 1.26 -16.77
N LEU A 163 -18.49 1.59 -16.76
CA LEU A 163 -18.02 2.95 -16.53
C LEU A 163 -18.21 3.80 -17.78
N SER A 164 -18.49 5.09 -17.58
CA SER A 164 -18.37 6.09 -18.63
C SER A 164 -16.90 6.46 -18.89
N ASP A 165 -16.58 6.93 -20.09
CA ASP A 165 -15.24 7.43 -20.44
C ASP A 165 -14.72 8.48 -19.43
N GLY A 166 -15.63 9.26 -18.85
CA GLY A 166 -15.32 10.24 -17.82
C GLY A 166 -14.85 9.61 -16.51
N GLU A 167 -15.57 8.60 -16.02
CA GLU A 167 -15.26 7.87 -14.79
C GLU A 167 -13.98 7.04 -14.93
N GLU A 168 -13.81 6.36 -16.07
CA GLU A 168 -12.56 5.66 -16.38
C GLU A 168 -11.37 6.63 -16.36
N GLY A 169 -11.53 7.80 -16.98
CA GLY A 169 -10.52 8.84 -16.99
C GLY A 169 -10.21 9.38 -15.58
N GLU A 170 -11.18 9.43 -14.68
CA GLU A 170 -10.95 9.84 -13.29
C GLU A 170 -10.15 8.81 -12.49
N LEU A 171 -10.45 7.51 -12.66
CA LEU A 171 -9.72 6.43 -12.01
C LEU A 171 -8.27 6.36 -12.50
N ARG A 172 -8.06 6.46 -13.81
CA ARG A 172 -6.70 6.53 -14.40
C ARG A 172 -5.92 7.72 -13.86
N ARG A 173 -6.54 8.91 -13.81
CA ARG A 173 -5.91 10.11 -13.21
C ARG A 173 -5.62 9.93 -11.72
N ALA A 174 -6.49 9.26 -10.97
CA ALA A 174 -6.26 8.99 -9.55
C ALA A 174 -5.04 8.09 -9.34
N PHE A 175 -4.93 7.04 -10.15
CA PHE A 175 -3.75 6.16 -10.18
C PHE A 175 -2.48 6.96 -10.49
N THR A 176 -2.44 7.68 -11.62
CA THR A 176 -1.27 8.47 -12.06
C THR A 176 -0.81 9.44 -10.97
N ARG A 177 -1.74 10.19 -10.37
CA ARG A 177 -1.42 11.14 -9.28
C ARG A 177 -0.90 10.45 -8.02
N GLY A 178 -1.35 9.23 -7.73
CA GLY A 178 -0.84 8.43 -6.61
C GLY A 178 0.62 8.06 -6.84
N VAL A 179 0.94 7.57 -8.04
CA VAL A 179 2.30 7.22 -8.46
C VAL A 179 3.22 8.44 -8.45
N GLU A 180 2.83 9.53 -9.12
CA GLU A 180 3.63 10.78 -9.18
C GLU A 180 3.99 11.30 -7.80
N ARG A 181 2.99 11.40 -6.91
CA ARG A 181 3.20 11.85 -5.53
C ARG A 181 4.18 10.93 -4.79
N ALA A 182 4.07 9.61 -4.96
CA ALA A 182 4.95 8.67 -4.29
C ALA A 182 6.40 8.80 -4.79
N VAL A 183 6.58 8.99 -6.10
CA VAL A 183 7.90 9.19 -6.72
C VAL A 183 8.56 10.46 -6.21
N ASP A 184 7.82 11.57 -6.14
CA ASP A 184 8.34 12.87 -5.65
C ASP A 184 8.79 12.79 -4.19
N ASP A 185 7.99 12.13 -3.35
CA ASP A 185 8.32 11.92 -1.93
C ASP A 185 9.56 11.02 -1.78
N LEU A 186 9.62 9.89 -2.50
CA LEU A 186 10.78 8.98 -2.48
C LEU A 186 12.06 9.66 -3.00
N ALA A 187 11.95 10.52 -4.02
CA ALA A 187 13.08 11.30 -4.52
C ALA A 187 13.60 12.27 -3.46
N THR A 188 12.69 12.90 -2.71
CA THR A 188 13.04 13.80 -1.59
C THR A 188 13.74 13.03 -0.47
N GLU A 189 13.25 11.85 -0.11
CA GLU A 189 13.88 11.00 0.91
C GLU A 189 15.27 10.51 0.49
N ARG A 190 15.42 10.03 -0.76
CA ARG A 190 16.71 9.59 -1.30
C ARG A 190 17.76 10.72 -1.27
N ARG A 191 17.35 11.97 -1.53
CA ARG A 191 18.24 13.15 -1.44
C ARG A 191 18.64 13.46 0.00
N ALA A 192 17.73 13.30 0.96
CA ALA A 192 18.00 13.54 2.38
C ALA A 192 18.97 12.51 2.98
N VAL A 193 18.94 11.26 2.53
CA VAL A 193 19.81 10.18 3.02
C VAL A 193 21.23 10.25 2.45
N ARG A 194 21.43 10.90 1.30
CA ARG A 194 22.76 11.05 0.66
C ARG A 194 23.57 12.25 1.16
N ARG A 195 22.97 13.13 1.96
CA ARG A 195 23.63 14.27 2.61
C ARG A 195 24.04 13.91 4.03
#